data_AF-A0A417KXC0-F1
#
_entry.id   AF-A0A417KXC0-F1
#
_cell.length_a   1.000
_cell.length_b   1.000
_cell.length_c   1.000
_cell.angle_alpha   90.00
_cell.angle_beta   90.00
_cell.angle_gamma   90.00
#
_symmetry.space_group_name_H-M   'P 1'
#
loop_
_entity.id
_entity.type
_entity.pdbx_description
1 polymer ?
#
loop_
_entity_poly.entity_id
_entity_poly.type
_entity_poly.pdbx_seq_one_letter_code
_entity_poly.pdbx_strand_id
1 'polypeptide(L)'
;MAGGFCRGKVAYAVESKIFFSRSDRPEISIRQKLNKEQMEISGRPCRKKSSWYMMNVSERQKMETINTPYDDTFRTLLQDCPELVVPLINELFGTNYTGREVVVSNENEIFLRNPEGKKEKRVTDSNLTLISLKGISKRYHLECQSTADGTMEIRMWEYDAQIALMEKEYRNGVLHVKFPDSAVIYLRSSKTTSDELKICIHVRQKQLQYGIPILKVKDYTLDELFEKQLWMLIPFYIFRYEKEFRKIDGNQKQLSGLRLEYEKIAEMLDQECQSGRMKPITCGALCELSNNVVEKLASKYSNVEKEVTEVMGGKVLNYRSKEIYLEGCAFGREEGREEGVEL
;
A
#
# COMPACT_ATOMS: atom_id res chain seq x y z
N MET A 1 23.48 13.61 -71.15
CA MET A 1 23.27 12.16 -71.03
C MET A 1 22.21 11.91 -69.98
N ALA A 2 21.29 10.97 -70.28
CA ALA A 2 20.07 10.60 -69.57
C ALA A 2 20.25 10.45 -68.04
N GLY A 3 19.29 10.80 -67.18
CA GLY A 3 17.95 10.22 -67.03
C GLY A 3 17.95 9.32 -65.78
N GLY A 4 16.97 9.28 -64.87
CA GLY A 4 15.63 9.79 -64.93
C GLY A 4 14.97 9.92 -63.55
N PHE A 5 13.85 10.59 -63.60
CA PHE A 5 12.84 10.89 -62.60
C PHE A 5 12.02 9.63 -62.26
N CYS A 6 11.49 9.51 -61.04
CA CYS A 6 10.15 8.93 -60.84
C CYS A 6 9.50 9.36 -59.53
N ARG A 7 8.23 9.74 -59.66
CA ARG A 7 7.33 10.39 -58.69
C ARG A 7 6.73 9.41 -57.68
N GLY A 8 6.58 9.88 -56.44
CA GLY A 8 5.31 10.06 -55.71
C GLY A 8 4.39 8.87 -55.43
N LYS A 9 3.93 8.77 -54.17
CA LYS A 9 2.51 8.55 -53.84
C LYS A 9 2.19 9.04 -52.43
N VAL A 10 1.05 9.73 -52.38
CA VAL A 10 0.43 10.46 -51.27
C VAL A 10 -0.21 9.49 -50.27
N ALA A 11 -0.02 9.71 -48.97
CA ALA A 11 -0.77 9.01 -47.93
C ALA A 11 -2.12 9.72 -47.72
N TYR A 12 -3.20 8.96 -47.82
CA TYR A 12 -4.58 9.42 -47.65
C TYR A 12 -4.91 9.59 -46.16
N ALA A 13 -5.56 10.71 -45.84
CA ALA A 13 -6.27 10.92 -44.59
C ALA A 13 -7.48 9.98 -44.51
N VAL A 14 -7.69 9.36 -43.34
CA VAL A 14 -8.95 8.67 -43.03
C VAL A 14 -9.52 9.31 -41.77
N GLU A 15 -10.43 10.26 -41.99
CA GLU A 15 -11.42 10.66 -41.00
C GLU A 15 -12.30 9.45 -40.67
N SER A 16 -12.49 9.15 -39.39
CA SER A 16 -13.56 8.24 -38.94
C SER A 16 -14.55 9.04 -38.10
N LYS A 17 -15.67 9.40 -38.74
CA LYS A 17 -16.88 9.91 -38.08
C LYS A 17 -17.52 8.77 -37.30
N ILE A 18 -17.74 8.99 -36.01
CA ILE A 18 -18.54 8.10 -35.15
C ILE A 18 -20.02 8.47 -35.34
N PHE A 19 -20.80 7.54 -35.88
CA PHE A 19 -22.26 7.62 -35.89
C PHE A 19 -22.81 6.66 -34.82
N PHE A 20 -23.62 7.19 -33.90
CA PHE A 20 -24.44 6.40 -32.98
C PHE A 20 -25.74 5.98 -33.68
N SER A 21 -26.06 4.69 -33.65
CA SER A 21 -27.43 4.20 -33.86
C SER A 21 -27.77 3.07 -32.89
N ARG A 22 -29.00 3.14 -32.36
CA ARG A 22 -29.62 2.25 -31.36
C ARG A 22 -29.93 0.84 -31.94
N SER A 23 -30.06 -0.08 -30.98
CA SER A 23 -30.83 -1.35 -30.98
C SER A 23 -30.45 -2.46 -31.98
N ASP A 24 -29.90 -3.58 -31.47
CA ASP A 24 -30.58 -4.90 -31.41
C ASP A 24 -29.58 -6.02 -31.06
N ARG A 25 -29.95 -6.91 -30.11
CA ARG A 25 -29.21 -8.15 -29.80
C ARG A 25 -29.34 -9.15 -30.96
N PRO A 26 -28.33 -10.01 -31.15
CA PRO A 26 -28.62 -11.45 -31.13
C PRO A 26 -27.58 -12.29 -30.37
N GLU A 27 -28.08 -13.36 -29.73
CA GLU A 27 -27.29 -14.49 -29.21
C GLU A 27 -26.58 -15.23 -30.35
N ILE A 28 -25.30 -15.58 -30.17
CA ILE A 28 -24.61 -16.57 -31.01
C ILE A 28 -23.74 -17.47 -30.12
N SER A 29 -24.12 -18.75 -30.07
CA SER A 29 -23.32 -19.87 -29.57
C SER A 29 -22.20 -20.20 -30.56
N ILE A 30 -20.94 -20.26 -30.09
CA ILE A 30 -19.82 -20.77 -30.89
C ILE A 30 -19.09 -21.88 -30.11
N ARG A 31 -19.38 -23.13 -30.48
CA ARG A 31 -18.44 -24.26 -30.33
C ARG A 31 -17.47 -24.21 -31.50
N GLN A 32 -16.19 -23.96 -31.25
CA GLN A 32 -15.13 -24.21 -32.24
C GLN A 32 -14.07 -25.16 -31.67
N LYS A 33 -13.95 -26.31 -32.33
CA LYS A 33 -12.88 -27.29 -32.17
C LYS A 33 -11.57 -26.66 -32.64
N LEU A 34 -10.56 -26.66 -31.76
CA LEU A 34 -9.19 -26.27 -32.10
C LEU A 34 -8.50 -27.42 -32.86
N ASN A 35 -8.26 -27.23 -34.16
CA ASN A 35 -7.28 -28.02 -34.91
C ASN A 35 -5.88 -27.44 -34.63
N LYS A 36 -4.98 -28.30 -34.15
CA LYS A 36 -3.55 -28.01 -33.98
C LYS A 36 -2.85 -28.18 -35.33
N GLU A 37 -2.45 -27.08 -35.95
CA GLU A 37 -1.32 -27.07 -36.88
C GLU A 37 -0.26 -26.09 -36.37
N GLN A 38 0.94 -26.62 -36.19
CA GLN A 38 2.12 -25.87 -35.76
C GLN A 38 2.57 -24.93 -36.89
N MET A 39 2.47 -23.62 -36.66
CA MET A 39 3.27 -22.64 -37.41
C MET A 39 4.45 -22.23 -36.52
N GLU A 40 5.65 -22.67 -36.90
CA GLU A 40 6.91 -22.17 -36.35
C GLU A 40 7.08 -20.69 -36.70
N ILE A 41 7.03 -19.84 -35.67
CA ILE A 41 7.48 -18.45 -35.76
C ILE A 41 8.79 -18.37 -34.97
N SER A 42 9.88 -18.19 -35.72
CA SER A 42 11.21 -17.93 -35.20
C SER A 42 11.27 -16.55 -34.52
N GLY A 43 11.87 -16.50 -33.32
CA GLY A 43 12.24 -15.26 -32.65
C GLY A 43 11.23 -14.70 -31.64
N ARG A 44 11.10 -15.35 -30.46
CA ARG A 44 10.71 -14.66 -29.21
C ARG A 44 11.76 -14.99 -28.13
N PRO A 45 12.21 -14.02 -27.31
CA PRO A 45 13.10 -14.32 -26.20
C PRO A 45 12.37 -15.27 -25.25
N CYS A 46 13.02 -16.38 -24.91
CA CYS A 46 12.56 -17.30 -23.87
C CYS A 46 12.14 -16.49 -22.64
N ARG A 47 10.91 -16.72 -22.16
CA ARG A 47 10.41 -16.23 -20.88
C ARG A 47 11.47 -16.60 -19.85
N LYS A 48 12.23 -15.61 -19.35
CA LYS A 48 13.21 -15.85 -18.28
C LYS A 48 12.42 -16.53 -17.15
N LYS A 49 12.83 -17.74 -16.76
CA LYS A 49 12.32 -18.40 -15.56
C LYS A 49 12.37 -17.36 -14.43
N SER A 50 11.26 -17.20 -13.69
CA SER A 50 11.21 -16.21 -12.61
C SER A 50 12.38 -16.47 -11.65
N SER A 51 13.08 -15.39 -11.28
CA SER A 51 14.25 -15.43 -10.37
C SER A 51 13.97 -16.26 -9.11
N TRP A 52 12.72 -16.26 -8.67
CA TRP A 52 12.16 -17.10 -7.62
C TRP A 52 12.60 -18.57 -7.63
N TYR A 53 12.55 -19.26 -8.78
CA TYR A 53 12.92 -20.68 -8.84
C TYR A 53 14.44 -20.91 -8.84
N MET A 54 15.23 -19.85 -9.03
CA MET A 54 16.70 -19.88 -9.08
C MET A 54 17.36 -19.49 -7.74
N MET A 55 16.59 -18.93 -6.80
CA MET A 55 17.08 -18.54 -5.47
C MET A 55 17.14 -19.74 -4.54
N ASN A 56 18.13 -19.76 -3.66
CA ASN A 56 18.26 -20.82 -2.64
C ASN A 56 17.27 -20.60 -1.48
N VAL A 57 17.04 -21.63 -0.65
CA VAL A 57 16.05 -21.60 0.43
C VAL A 57 16.33 -20.47 1.43
N SER A 58 17.59 -20.17 1.74
CA SER A 58 17.97 -19.06 2.63
C SER A 58 17.72 -17.69 2.01
N GLU A 59 17.93 -17.53 0.71
CA GLU A 59 17.65 -16.29 -0.03
C GLU A 59 16.14 -16.06 -0.16
N ARG A 60 15.35 -17.13 -0.38
CA ARG A 60 13.89 -17.06 -0.38
C ARG A 60 13.35 -16.72 1.01
N GLN A 61 13.87 -17.36 2.06
CA GLN A 61 13.51 -17.03 3.45
C GLN A 61 13.88 -15.58 3.79
N LYS A 62 15.05 -15.10 3.37
CA LYS A 62 15.44 -13.68 3.51
C LYS A 62 14.52 -12.75 2.73
N MET A 63 14.07 -13.13 1.54
CA MET A 63 13.17 -12.30 0.72
C MET A 63 11.73 -12.33 1.26
N GLU A 64 11.25 -13.46 1.78
CA GLU A 64 9.97 -13.61 2.48
C GLU A 64 9.94 -12.84 3.81
N THR A 65 11.09 -12.67 4.48
CA THR A 65 11.20 -11.78 5.65
C THR A 65 11.26 -10.29 5.27
N ILE A 66 11.67 -9.96 4.05
CA ILE A 66 11.84 -8.57 3.56
C ILE A 66 10.59 -8.05 2.85
N ASN A 67 9.81 -8.91 2.20
CA ASN A 67 8.56 -8.55 1.53
C ASN A 67 7.47 -9.54 1.95
N THR A 68 6.74 -9.20 3.01
CA THR A 68 5.53 -9.90 3.41
C THR A 68 4.34 -9.33 2.66
N PRO A 69 3.31 -10.13 2.35
CA PRO A 69 2.12 -9.59 1.70
C PRO A 69 1.38 -8.47 2.45
N TYR A 70 1.78 -8.16 3.68
CA TYR A 70 1.21 -7.14 4.54
C TYR A 70 1.87 -5.77 4.34
N ASP A 71 3.14 -5.74 3.90
CA ASP A 71 3.78 -4.48 3.50
C ASP A 71 3.14 -3.93 2.23
N ASP A 72 2.77 -4.79 1.27
CA ASP A 72 1.98 -4.40 0.10
C ASP A 72 0.68 -3.70 0.53
N THR A 73 -0.06 -4.27 1.49
CA THR A 73 -1.27 -3.63 2.02
C THR A 73 -0.99 -2.26 2.63
N PHE A 74 0.08 -2.13 3.43
CA PHE A 74 0.45 -0.86 4.04
C PHE A 74 0.86 0.18 2.98
N ARG A 75 1.67 -0.22 1.99
CA ARG A 75 2.08 0.61 0.86
C ARG A 75 0.88 1.08 0.02
N THR A 76 -0.04 0.17 -0.29
CA THR A 76 -1.26 0.50 -1.04
C THR A 76 -2.11 1.52 -0.29
N LEU A 77 -2.31 1.37 1.02
CA LEU A 77 -3.03 2.38 1.81
C LEU A 77 -2.36 3.75 1.77
N LEU A 78 -1.04 3.81 1.84
CA LEU A 78 -0.31 5.09 1.76
C LEU A 78 -0.40 5.74 0.37
N GLN A 79 -0.47 4.94 -0.68
CA GLN A 79 -0.55 5.43 -2.06
C GLN A 79 -1.98 5.89 -2.39
N ASP A 80 -2.97 5.06 -2.07
CA ASP A 80 -4.34 5.24 -2.52
C ASP A 80 -5.19 6.04 -1.52
N CYS A 81 -4.82 6.02 -0.24
CA CYS A 81 -5.53 6.68 0.86
C CYS A 81 -4.56 7.43 1.79
N PRO A 82 -3.72 8.34 1.26
CA PRO A 82 -2.65 9.00 2.02
C PRO A 82 -3.14 9.78 3.24
N GLU A 83 -4.40 10.21 3.27
CA GLU A 83 -4.99 10.89 4.44
C GLU A 83 -4.99 10.03 5.71
N LEU A 84 -5.02 8.70 5.57
CA LEU A 84 -5.04 7.76 6.69
C LEU A 84 -3.75 7.79 7.51
N VAL A 85 -2.64 8.30 6.95
CA VAL A 85 -1.36 8.38 7.65
C VAL A 85 -1.32 9.51 8.68
N VAL A 86 -2.18 10.52 8.55
CA VAL A 86 -2.13 11.71 9.40
C VAL A 86 -2.45 11.40 10.87
N PRO A 87 -3.55 10.70 11.20
CA PRO A 87 -3.81 10.29 12.58
C PRO A 87 -2.73 9.34 13.12
N LEU A 88 -2.19 8.47 12.26
CA LEU A 88 -1.11 7.56 12.63
C LEU A 88 0.17 8.32 13.04
N ILE A 89 0.53 9.37 12.30
CA ILE A 89 1.68 10.24 12.63
C ILE A 89 1.43 11.03 13.91
N ASN A 90 0.21 11.53 14.12
CA ASN A 90 -0.16 12.18 15.38
C ASN A 90 0.01 11.26 16.58
N GLU A 91 -0.41 10.00 16.47
CA GLU A 91 -0.24 9.01 17.53
C GLU A 91 1.23 8.67 17.78
N LEU A 92 2.01 8.45 16.70
CA LEU A 92 3.42 8.05 16.79
C LEU A 92 4.33 9.14 17.37
N PHE A 93 4.08 10.39 17.02
CA PHE A 93 5.02 11.50 17.29
C PHE A 93 4.43 12.59 18.19
N GLY A 94 3.21 12.43 18.68
CA GLY A 94 2.53 13.42 19.51
C GLY A 94 2.27 14.74 18.77
N THR A 95 2.14 14.70 17.45
CA THR A 95 1.79 15.87 16.64
C THR A 95 0.29 16.13 16.64
N ASN A 96 -0.13 17.27 16.11
CA ASN A 96 -1.52 17.72 16.09
C ASN A 96 -1.97 18.17 14.68
N TYR A 97 -1.55 17.43 13.65
CA TYR A 97 -2.00 17.65 12.28
C TYR A 97 -3.51 17.49 12.18
N THR A 98 -4.11 18.30 11.31
CA THR A 98 -5.56 18.48 11.21
C THR A 98 -6.23 17.57 10.18
N GLY A 99 -5.43 16.90 9.33
CA GLY A 99 -5.90 16.14 8.16
C GLY A 99 -6.05 16.99 6.90
N ARG A 100 -5.72 18.29 6.96
CA ARG A 100 -5.72 19.20 5.79
C ARG A 100 -4.32 19.39 5.19
N GLU A 101 -3.31 18.82 5.83
CA GLU A 101 -1.93 18.85 5.37
C GLU A 101 -1.80 18.05 4.07
N VAL A 102 -0.92 18.50 3.18
CA VAL A 102 -0.64 17.77 1.95
C VAL A 102 0.34 16.66 2.27
N VAL A 103 -0.06 15.42 2.02
CA VAL A 103 0.80 14.24 2.13
C VAL A 103 1.43 13.99 0.76
N VAL A 104 2.75 14.06 0.68
CA VAL A 104 3.51 13.80 -0.54
C VAL A 104 4.32 12.52 -0.36
N SER A 105 4.00 11.49 -1.13
CA SER A 105 4.79 10.26 -1.20
C SER A 105 6.05 10.52 -2.03
N ASN A 106 7.22 10.19 -1.48
CA ASN A 106 8.51 10.28 -2.14
C ASN A 106 8.92 8.93 -2.74
N GLU A 107 10.04 8.91 -3.47
CA GLU A 107 10.60 7.66 -3.98
C GLU A 107 11.00 6.72 -2.82
N ASN A 108 10.42 5.51 -2.85
CA ASN A 108 10.69 4.46 -1.88
C ASN A 108 11.83 3.52 -2.33
N GLU A 109 12.24 3.60 -3.59
CA GLU A 109 13.30 2.76 -4.17
C GLU A 109 14.67 3.38 -3.93
N ILE A 110 15.55 2.59 -3.33
CA ILE A 110 16.88 3.03 -2.95
C ILE A 110 17.91 2.03 -3.46
N PHE A 111 18.94 2.51 -4.15
CA PHE A 111 20.03 1.68 -4.68
C PHE A 111 21.30 1.88 -3.86
N LEU A 112 21.55 0.96 -2.94
CA LEU A 112 22.79 0.90 -2.19
C LEU A 112 23.87 0.21 -3.02
N ARG A 113 25.13 0.63 -2.86
CA ARG A 113 26.27 -0.21 -3.26
C ARG A 113 26.81 -0.90 -2.03
N ASN A 114 26.85 -2.23 -2.07
CA ASN A 114 27.49 -2.98 -1.01
C ASN A 114 29.03 -2.75 -1.04
N PRO A 115 29.78 -3.15 0.01
CA PRO A 115 31.23 -2.99 0.06
C PRO A 115 32.00 -3.65 -1.11
N GLU A 116 31.40 -4.65 -1.77
CA GLU A 116 31.95 -5.31 -2.97
C GLU A 116 31.63 -4.54 -4.27
N GLY A 117 30.97 -3.38 -4.17
CA GLY A 117 30.61 -2.52 -5.30
C GLY A 117 29.36 -2.94 -6.06
N LYS A 118 28.66 -4.00 -5.63
CA LYS A 118 27.42 -4.49 -6.23
C LYS A 118 26.25 -3.58 -5.85
N LYS A 119 25.44 -3.20 -6.84
CA LYS A 119 24.18 -2.48 -6.60
C LYS A 119 23.15 -3.42 -5.99
N GLU A 120 22.64 -3.07 -4.82
CA GLU A 120 21.53 -3.69 -4.14
C GLU A 120 20.35 -2.72 -4.11
N LYS A 121 19.19 -3.15 -4.61
CA LYS A 121 17.95 -2.40 -4.49
C LYS A 121 17.32 -2.72 -3.13
N ARG A 122 16.98 -1.67 -2.39
CA ARG A 122 16.15 -1.72 -1.19
C ARG A 122 14.90 -0.89 -1.46
N VAL A 123 13.77 -1.31 -0.94
CA VAL A 123 12.51 -0.58 -1.07
C VAL A 123 11.99 -0.37 0.33
N THR A 124 11.82 0.90 0.71
CA THR A 124 11.17 1.27 1.98
C THR A 124 9.66 1.09 1.84
N ASP A 125 8.97 0.89 2.95
CA ASP A 125 7.51 0.85 2.97
C ASP A 125 6.95 2.26 2.78
N SER A 126 7.59 3.28 3.37
CA SER A 126 7.16 4.65 3.17
C SER A 126 8.24 5.70 3.36
N ASN A 127 8.35 6.63 2.41
CA ASN A 127 9.09 7.87 2.55
C ASN A 127 8.15 9.01 2.20
N LEU A 128 7.67 9.76 3.19
CA LEU A 128 6.62 10.75 2.97
C LEU A 128 6.96 12.12 3.56
N THR A 129 6.44 13.16 2.94
CA THR A 129 6.57 14.53 3.39
C THR A 129 5.18 15.07 3.71
N LEU A 130 4.99 15.53 4.95
CA LEU A 130 3.82 16.30 5.34
C LEU A 130 4.13 17.78 5.18
N ILE A 131 3.32 18.46 4.36
CA ILE A 131 3.37 19.90 4.17
C ILE A 131 2.19 20.51 4.91
N SER A 132 2.50 21.21 6.00
CA SER A 132 1.49 21.90 6.81
C SER A 132 0.83 23.05 6.04
N LEU A 133 -0.34 23.50 6.50
CA LEU A 133 -1.03 24.68 5.97
C LEU A 133 -0.19 25.97 6.03
N LYS A 134 0.86 26.00 6.87
CA LYS A 134 1.81 27.12 6.99
C LYS A 134 3.01 26.99 6.05
N GLY A 135 3.03 25.98 5.17
CA GLY A 135 4.14 25.69 4.26
C GLY A 135 5.36 25.02 4.91
N ILE A 136 5.27 24.64 6.19
CA ILE A 136 6.34 23.89 6.86
C ILE A 136 6.27 22.45 6.38
N SER A 137 7.34 21.97 5.74
CA SER A 137 7.51 20.58 5.36
C SER A 137 8.25 19.80 6.45
N LYS A 138 7.80 18.57 6.71
CA LYS A 138 8.47 17.64 7.60
C LYS A 138 8.44 16.24 6.99
N ARG A 139 9.60 15.58 7.03
CA ARG A 139 9.79 14.26 6.43
C ARG A 139 9.63 13.16 7.47
N TYR A 140 8.91 12.12 7.07
CA TYR A 140 8.60 10.95 7.87
C TYR A 140 8.98 9.68 7.12
N HIS A 141 9.38 8.65 7.87
CA HIS A 141 9.70 7.33 7.35
C HIS A 141 9.09 6.26 8.24
N LEU A 142 8.08 5.56 7.73
CA LEU A 142 7.35 4.52 8.46
C LEU A 142 7.59 3.16 7.82
N GLU A 143 7.89 2.16 8.63
CA GLU A 143 8.03 0.77 8.19
C GLU A 143 6.97 -0.11 8.85
N CYS A 144 6.36 -1.02 8.09
CA CYS A 144 5.35 -1.95 8.57
C CYS A 144 5.92 -3.37 8.57
N GLN A 145 6.24 -3.87 9.75
CA GLN A 145 6.89 -5.16 9.90
C GLN A 145 5.96 -6.16 10.57
N SER A 146 5.85 -7.35 9.97
CA SER A 146 4.97 -8.38 10.52
C SER A 146 5.50 -8.94 11.85
N THR A 147 6.80 -9.22 11.96
CA THR A 147 7.45 -9.78 13.17
C THR A 147 8.81 -9.13 13.37
N ALA A 148 9.17 -8.81 14.61
CA ALA A 148 10.52 -8.38 14.96
C ALA A 148 11.54 -9.49 14.64
N ASP A 149 12.43 -9.24 13.70
CA ASP A 149 13.45 -10.19 13.22
C ASP A 149 14.88 -9.78 13.57
N GLY A 150 15.05 -8.67 14.32
CA GLY A 150 16.34 -8.11 14.72
C GLY A 150 17.10 -7.39 13.61
N THR A 151 16.49 -7.21 12.43
CA THR A 151 17.08 -6.46 11.31
C THR A 151 16.57 -5.02 11.21
N MET A 152 15.51 -4.69 11.96
CA MET A 152 14.84 -3.40 11.84
C MET A 152 15.76 -2.23 12.19
N GLU A 153 16.60 -2.34 13.21
CA GLU A 153 17.55 -1.28 13.60
C GLU A 153 18.50 -0.93 12.44
N ILE A 154 18.99 -1.96 11.73
CA ILE A 154 19.89 -1.80 10.58
C ILE A 154 19.12 -1.17 9.41
N ARG A 155 17.92 -1.67 9.09
CA ARG A 155 17.09 -1.13 8.00
C ARG A 155 16.74 0.34 8.24
N MET A 156 16.24 0.67 9.43
CA MET A 156 15.90 2.05 9.79
C MET A 156 17.13 2.96 9.68
N TRP A 157 18.28 2.53 10.20
CA TRP A 157 19.53 3.30 10.07
C TRP A 157 19.91 3.55 8.60
N GLU A 158 19.93 2.49 7.78
CA GLU A 158 20.31 2.59 6.36
C GLU A 158 19.36 3.47 5.57
N TYR A 159 18.06 3.37 5.82
CA TYR A 159 17.03 4.16 5.15
C TYR A 159 17.08 5.62 5.58
N ASP A 160 17.07 5.88 6.89
CA ASP A 160 17.11 7.24 7.44
C ASP A 160 18.35 8.00 7.00
N ALA A 161 19.52 7.35 7.01
CA ALA A 161 20.77 7.97 6.58
C ALA A 161 20.72 8.36 5.10
N GLN A 162 20.10 7.55 4.25
CA GLN A 162 19.96 7.84 2.83
C GLN A 162 18.96 8.95 2.56
N ILE A 163 17.82 8.90 3.24
CA ILE A 163 16.83 9.98 3.22
C ILE A 163 17.49 11.31 3.64
N ALA A 164 18.25 11.30 4.73
CA ALA A 164 18.96 12.48 5.21
C ALA A 164 20.01 13.02 4.22
N LEU A 165 20.61 12.13 3.41
CA LEU A 165 21.56 12.50 2.36
C LEU A 165 20.89 13.06 1.10
N MET A 166 19.62 12.75 0.84
CA MET A 166 18.85 13.33 -0.26
C MET A 166 18.57 14.82 -0.03
N GLU A 167 18.37 15.22 1.23
CA GLU A 167 18.11 16.62 1.63
C GLU A 167 19.35 17.30 2.23
N LYS A 168 20.55 16.81 1.93
CA LYS A 168 21.79 17.36 2.49
C LYS A 168 22.01 18.81 2.08
N GLU A 169 22.55 19.58 3.01
CA GLU A 169 22.95 20.96 2.79
C GLU A 169 24.42 21.16 3.13
N TYR A 170 25.14 21.92 2.33
CA TYR A 170 26.49 22.39 2.67
C TYR A 170 26.42 23.83 3.13
N ARG A 171 26.83 24.08 4.38
CA ARG A 171 26.88 25.43 4.97
C ARG A 171 28.32 25.70 5.40
N ASN A 172 28.98 26.68 4.79
CA ASN A 172 30.39 27.02 5.07
C ASN A 172 31.34 25.80 5.01
N GLY A 173 31.14 24.90 4.03
CA GLY A 173 31.94 23.68 3.88
C GLY A 173 31.59 22.54 4.85
N VAL A 174 30.60 22.75 5.74
CA VAL A 174 30.10 21.73 6.66
C VAL A 174 28.89 21.04 6.05
N LEU A 175 28.91 19.70 6.03
CA LEU A 175 27.76 18.88 5.65
C LEU A 175 26.73 18.86 6.79
N HIS A 176 25.52 19.34 6.52
CA HIS A 176 24.36 19.21 7.37
C HIS A 176 23.40 18.20 6.76
N VAL A 177 23.06 17.18 7.52
CA VAL A 177 22.03 16.18 7.17
C VAL A 177 21.00 16.15 8.28
N LYS A 178 19.74 15.99 7.90
CA LYS A 178 18.63 15.90 8.85
C LYS A 178 17.94 14.56 8.64
N PHE A 179 17.93 13.75 9.70
CA PHE A 179 17.22 12.46 9.67
C PHE A 179 15.71 12.72 9.67
N PRO A 180 14.92 11.87 8.98
CA PRO A 180 13.47 11.92 9.04
C PRO A 180 12.97 11.55 10.44
N ASP A 181 11.71 11.91 10.74
CA ASP A 181 10.99 11.38 11.90
C ASP A 181 10.49 9.98 11.56
N SER A 182 11.12 8.97 12.17
CA SER A 182 10.92 7.58 11.77
C SER A 182 10.16 6.77 12.81
N ALA A 183 9.40 5.77 12.37
CA ALA A 183 8.68 4.85 13.26
C ALA A 183 8.49 3.47 12.62
N VAL A 184 8.25 2.46 13.47
CA VAL A 184 7.94 1.10 13.02
C VAL A 184 6.58 0.66 13.54
N ILE A 185 5.76 0.09 12.66
CA ILE A 185 4.49 -0.53 12.98
C ILE A 185 4.69 -2.05 13.03
N TYR A 186 4.45 -2.66 14.18
CA TYR A 186 4.48 -4.11 14.36
C TYR A 186 3.08 -4.73 14.39
N LEU A 187 2.84 -5.65 13.44
CA LEU A 187 1.59 -6.40 13.36
C LEU A 187 1.53 -7.50 14.44
N ARG A 188 2.66 -8.15 14.72
CA ARG A 188 2.82 -9.10 15.82
C ARG A 188 3.67 -8.52 16.93
N SER A 189 3.18 -8.67 18.16
CA SER A 189 3.91 -8.31 19.38
C SER A 189 3.69 -9.33 20.49
N SER A 190 4.63 -9.33 21.44
CA SER A 190 4.56 -10.01 22.72
C SER A 190 4.79 -9.01 23.86
N LYS A 191 4.67 -9.47 25.11
CA LYS A 191 4.98 -8.65 26.29
C LYS A 191 6.44 -8.19 26.37
N THR A 192 7.33 -8.80 25.58
CA THR A 192 8.76 -8.45 25.54
C THR A 192 9.12 -7.60 24.33
N THR A 193 8.17 -7.30 23.45
CA THR A 193 8.39 -6.37 22.34
C THR A 193 8.56 -4.96 22.90
N SER A 194 9.70 -4.34 22.61
CA SER A 194 10.03 -2.95 23.02
C SER A 194 9.06 -1.93 22.40
N ASP A 195 8.93 -0.77 23.05
CA ASP A 195 8.20 0.39 22.53
C ASP A 195 9.07 1.29 21.65
N GLU A 196 10.38 1.04 21.60
CA GLU A 196 11.33 1.74 20.73
C GLU A 196 12.44 0.82 20.23
N LEU A 197 12.91 1.04 19.00
CA LEU A 197 14.21 0.57 18.53
C LEU A 197 15.28 1.55 18.99
N LYS A 198 16.49 1.07 19.30
CA LYS A 198 17.59 1.90 19.81
C LYS A 198 18.77 1.84 18.87
N ILE A 199 19.20 3.00 18.38
CA ILE A 199 20.41 3.13 17.57
C ILE A 199 21.43 3.95 18.36
N CYS A 200 22.66 3.45 18.40
CA CYS A 200 23.78 4.11 19.06
C CYS A 200 24.96 4.19 18.10
N ILE A 201 25.41 5.42 17.83
CA ILE A 201 26.52 5.71 16.92
C ILE A 201 27.70 6.21 17.75
N HIS A 202 28.84 5.53 17.60
CA HIS A 202 30.09 5.92 18.24
C HIS A 202 31.04 6.52 17.21
N VAL A 203 31.51 7.75 17.46
CA VAL A 203 32.51 8.44 16.64
C VAL A 203 33.62 8.95 17.55
N ARG A 204 34.75 8.21 17.59
CA ARG A 204 35.84 8.46 18.54
C ARG A 204 35.32 8.48 19.99
N GLN A 205 35.39 9.61 20.67
CA GLN A 205 34.91 9.81 22.05
C GLN A 205 33.47 10.36 22.11
N LYS A 206 32.81 10.58 20.97
CA LYS A 206 31.42 11.05 20.90
C LYS A 206 30.48 9.87 20.73
N GLN A 207 29.34 9.94 21.41
CA GLN A 207 28.25 8.97 21.31
C GLN A 207 26.95 9.72 21.02
N LEU A 208 26.19 9.26 20.03
CA LEU A 208 24.83 9.69 19.77
C LEU A 208 23.92 8.46 19.90
N GLN A 209 22.97 8.52 20.82
CA GLN A 209 21.95 7.49 20.99
C GLN A 209 20.58 8.11 20.77
N TYR A 210 19.72 7.44 20.02
CA TYR A 210 18.35 7.86 19.80
C TYR A 210 17.42 6.64 19.68
N GLY A 211 16.15 6.87 19.98
CA GLY A 211 15.08 5.89 19.88
C GLY A 211 14.22 6.13 18.63
N ILE A 212 13.73 5.06 18.03
CA ILE A 212 12.71 5.08 16.98
C ILE A 212 11.44 4.46 17.57
N PRO A 213 10.32 5.19 17.68
CA PRO A 213 9.09 4.67 18.28
C PRO A 213 8.54 3.46 17.52
N ILE A 214 7.97 2.52 18.28
CA ILE A 214 7.30 1.33 17.79
C ILE A 214 5.82 1.40 18.16
N LEU A 215 4.95 1.33 17.16
CA LEU A 215 3.52 1.11 17.35
C LEU A 215 3.21 -0.38 17.23
N LYS A 216 2.52 -0.94 18.21
CA LYS A 216 2.07 -2.34 18.18
C LYS A 216 0.57 -2.39 17.92
N VAL A 217 0.15 -2.98 16.81
CA VAL A 217 -1.28 -3.03 16.43
C VAL A 217 -2.14 -3.69 17.53
N LYS A 218 -1.60 -4.70 18.19
CA LYS A 218 -2.29 -5.44 19.27
C LYS A 218 -2.51 -4.64 20.55
N ASP A 219 -1.87 -3.50 20.71
CA ASP A 219 -2.01 -2.67 21.91
C ASP A 219 -3.27 -1.79 21.85
N TYR A 220 -3.90 -1.66 20.67
CA TYR A 220 -5.11 -0.86 20.48
C TYR A 220 -6.36 -1.72 20.46
N THR A 221 -7.32 -1.39 21.32
CA THR A 221 -8.69 -1.87 21.24
C THR A 221 -9.41 -1.33 20.01
N LEU A 222 -10.50 -1.99 19.61
CA LEU A 222 -11.32 -1.50 18.50
C LEU A 222 -11.82 -0.07 18.74
N ASP A 223 -12.29 0.24 19.95
CA ASP A 223 -12.82 1.57 20.26
C ASP A 223 -11.70 2.63 20.18
N GLU A 224 -10.49 2.35 20.70
CA GLU A 224 -9.33 3.25 20.57
C GLU A 224 -8.93 3.49 19.10
N LEU A 225 -8.99 2.48 18.24
CA LEU A 225 -8.69 2.63 16.81
C LEU A 225 -9.63 3.65 16.14
N PHE A 226 -10.91 3.66 16.51
CA PHE A 226 -11.87 4.60 15.93
C PHE A 226 -11.84 5.97 16.60
N GLU A 227 -11.71 6.03 17.93
CA GLU A 227 -11.58 7.29 18.68
C GLU A 227 -10.36 8.09 18.22
N LYS A 228 -9.23 7.42 17.99
CA LYS A 228 -7.98 8.02 17.50
C LYS A 228 -7.90 8.08 15.97
N GLN A 229 -8.93 7.63 15.24
CA GLN A 229 -8.98 7.57 13.78
C GLN A 229 -7.80 6.80 13.15
N LEU A 230 -7.28 5.79 13.85
CA LEU A 230 -6.21 4.91 13.39
C LEU A 230 -6.75 3.86 12.40
N TRP A 231 -7.62 4.27 11.49
CA TRP A 231 -8.30 3.38 10.55
C TRP A 231 -7.34 2.66 9.62
N MET A 232 -6.16 3.25 9.37
CA MET A 232 -5.07 2.61 8.63
C MET A 232 -4.65 1.24 9.21
N LEU A 233 -4.90 1.01 10.51
CA LEU A 233 -4.56 -0.24 11.19
C LEU A 233 -5.66 -1.31 11.09
N ILE A 234 -6.85 -0.96 10.60
CA ILE A 234 -8.02 -1.88 10.53
C ILE A 234 -7.73 -3.15 9.73
N PRO A 235 -7.06 -3.10 8.55
CA PRO A 235 -6.73 -4.31 7.80
C PRO A 235 -5.87 -5.31 8.60
N PHE A 236 -5.12 -4.82 9.58
CA PHE A 236 -4.24 -5.63 10.41
C PHE A 236 -4.86 -6.03 11.75
N TYR A 237 -6.09 -5.63 12.04
CA TYR A 237 -6.76 -5.97 13.30
C TYR A 237 -6.84 -7.48 13.55
N ILE A 238 -6.96 -8.27 12.47
CA ILE A 238 -7.06 -9.73 12.52
C ILE A 238 -5.85 -10.41 13.20
N PHE A 239 -4.68 -9.77 13.21
CA PHE A 239 -3.48 -10.31 13.86
C PHE A 239 -3.64 -10.53 15.37
N ARG A 240 -4.61 -9.87 16.00
CA ARG A 240 -4.98 -10.12 17.41
C ARG A 240 -5.41 -11.57 17.64
N TYR A 241 -6.07 -12.18 16.66
CA TYR A 241 -6.66 -13.52 16.72
C TYR A 241 -5.75 -14.63 16.18
N GLU A 242 -4.62 -14.29 15.56
CA GLU A 242 -3.78 -15.23 14.82
C GLU A 242 -3.42 -16.49 15.62
N LYS A 243 -3.07 -16.33 16.91
CA LYS A 243 -2.72 -17.46 17.80
C LYS A 243 -3.93 -18.33 18.18
N GLU A 244 -5.14 -17.80 18.04
CA GLU A 244 -6.38 -18.45 18.43
C GLU A 244 -7.14 -19.04 17.24
N PHE A 245 -6.71 -18.78 15.99
CA PHE A 245 -7.41 -19.23 14.80
C PHE A 245 -7.80 -20.70 14.80
N ARG A 246 -6.88 -21.61 15.17
CA ARG A 246 -7.20 -23.05 15.24
C ARG A 246 -8.39 -23.35 16.16
N LYS A 247 -8.50 -22.61 17.27
CA LYS A 247 -9.57 -22.78 18.25
C LYS A 247 -10.88 -22.17 17.72
N ILE A 248 -10.80 -20.97 17.15
CA ILE A 248 -11.93 -20.25 16.57
C ILE A 248 -12.51 -21.05 15.41
N ASP A 249 -11.68 -21.46 14.46
CA ASP A 249 -12.07 -22.17 13.23
C ASP A 249 -12.86 -23.46 13.49
N GLY A 250 -12.58 -24.16 14.60
CA GLY A 250 -13.29 -25.36 15.02
C GLY A 250 -14.48 -25.13 15.97
N ASN A 251 -14.82 -23.88 16.31
CA ASN A 251 -15.83 -23.55 17.31
C ASN A 251 -16.84 -22.52 16.81
N GLN A 252 -18.08 -22.97 16.56
CA GLN A 252 -19.17 -22.12 16.07
C GLN A 252 -19.46 -20.91 16.94
N LYS A 253 -19.44 -21.05 18.28
CA LYS A 253 -19.68 -19.91 19.17
C LYS A 253 -18.59 -18.83 19.04
N GLN A 254 -17.33 -19.25 18.85
CA GLN A 254 -16.22 -18.31 18.66
C GLN A 254 -16.23 -17.70 17.25
N LEU A 255 -16.59 -18.46 16.21
CA LEU A 255 -16.80 -17.94 14.86
C LEU A 255 -17.89 -16.86 14.85
N SER A 256 -19.04 -17.11 15.47
CA SER A 256 -20.11 -16.10 15.56
C SER A 256 -19.66 -14.86 16.33
N GLY A 257 -18.83 -15.02 17.37
CA GLY A 257 -18.25 -13.90 18.10
C GLY A 257 -17.32 -13.05 17.23
N LEU A 258 -16.42 -13.69 16.47
CA LEU A 258 -15.53 -13.01 15.53
C LEU A 258 -16.32 -12.29 14.43
N ARG A 259 -17.34 -12.96 13.87
CA ARG A 259 -18.21 -12.38 12.85
C ARG A 259 -18.90 -11.11 13.37
N LEU A 260 -19.50 -11.16 14.55
CA LEU A 260 -20.19 -10.02 15.16
C LEU A 260 -19.24 -8.82 15.37
N GLU A 261 -18.00 -9.09 15.75
CA GLU A 261 -17.00 -8.03 15.91
C GLU A 261 -16.62 -7.39 14.58
N TYR A 262 -16.46 -8.18 13.51
CA TYR A 262 -16.23 -7.65 12.17
C TYR A 262 -17.47 -6.94 11.60
N GLU A 263 -18.68 -7.35 11.96
CA GLU A 263 -19.91 -6.63 11.61
C GLU A 263 -19.93 -5.25 12.28
N LYS A 264 -19.48 -5.16 13.55
CA LYS A 264 -19.26 -3.88 14.24
C LYS A 264 -18.21 -3.03 13.53
N ILE A 265 -17.06 -3.59 13.13
CA ILE A 265 -16.03 -2.85 12.38
C ILE A 265 -16.62 -2.26 11.10
N ALA A 266 -17.31 -3.09 10.31
CA ALA A 266 -17.94 -2.69 9.07
C ALA A 266 -18.97 -1.57 9.28
N GLU A 267 -19.79 -1.67 10.33
CA GLU A 267 -20.76 -0.63 10.70
C GLU A 267 -20.09 0.68 11.13
N MET A 268 -19.03 0.62 11.94
CA MET A 268 -18.30 1.81 12.37
C MET A 268 -17.63 2.51 11.16
N LEU A 269 -17.00 1.77 10.25
CA LEU A 269 -16.47 2.33 9.00
C LEU A 269 -17.57 2.98 8.16
N ASP A 270 -18.74 2.33 8.07
CA ASP A 270 -19.89 2.83 7.35
C ASP A 270 -20.39 4.17 7.92
N GLN A 271 -20.46 4.28 9.26
CA GLN A 271 -20.82 5.50 9.98
C GLN A 271 -19.80 6.64 9.77
N GLU A 272 -18.50 6.33 9.82
CA GLU A 272 -17.44 7.31 9.53
C GLU A 272 -17.60 7.88 8.12
N CYS A 273 -17.94 7.02 7.16
CA CYS A 273 -18.17 7.43 5.78
C CYS A 273 -19.47 8.25 5.62
N GLN A 274 -20.58 7.80 6.21
CA GLN A 274 -21.85 8.55 6.18
C GLN A 274 -21.75 9.94 6.84
N SER A 275 -20.89 10.07 7.86
CA SER A 275 -20.65 11.35 8.52
C SER A 275 -19.79 12.33 7.72
N GLY A 276 -19.21 11.89 6.58
CA GLY A 276 -18.30 12.67 5.75
C GLY A 276 -16.87 12.78 6.31
N ARG A 277 -16.56 12.09 7.42
CA ARG A 277 -15.18 12.04 7.97
C ARG A 277 -14.27 11.12 7.17
N MET A 278 -14.84 10.14 6.47
CA MET A 278 -14.12 9.21 5.60
C MET A 278 -14.74 9.22 4.19
N LYS A 279 -13.89 9.22 3.15
CA LYS A 279 -14.37 9.11 1.77
C LYS A 279 -14.87 7.68 1.49
N PRO A 280 -15.88 7.50 0.61
CA PRO A 280 -16.34 6.16 0.23
C PRO A 280 -15.23 5.27 -0.34
N ILE A 281 -14.32 5.83 -1.13
CA ILE A 281 -13.17 5.10 -1.69
C ILE A 281 -12.22 4.58 -0.59
N THR A 282 -11.96 5.40 0.44
CA THR A 282 -11.12 5.04 1.59
C THR A 282 -11.76 3.92 2.40
N CYS A 283 -13.07 3.99 2.64
CA CYS A 283 -13.82 2.93 3.29
C CYS A 283 -13.75 1.61 2.49
N GLY A 284 -13.93 1.70 1.17
CA GLY A 284 -13.82 0.55 0.26
C GLY A 284 -12.44 -0.09 0.30
N ALA A 285 -11.39 0.71 0.22
CA ALA A 285 -10.00 0.25 0.28
C ALA A 285 -9.68 -0.44 1.61
N LEU A 286 -10.13 0.11 2.75
CA LEU A 286 -9.96 -0.51 4.06
C LEU A 286 -10.64 -1.89 4.12
N CYS A 287 -11.85 -2.02 3.58
CA CYS A 287 -12.56 -3.30 3.52
C CYS A 287 -11.87 -4.33 2.61
N GLU A 288 -11.50 -3.93 1.40
CA GLU A 288 -10.83 -4.79 0.43
C GLU A 288 -9.47 -5.27 0.94
N LEU A 289 -8.66 -4.35 1.47
CA LEU A 289 -7.35 -4.69 1.98
C LEU A 289 -7.43 -5.52 3.26
N SER A 290 -8.48 -5.37 4.08
CA SER A 290 -8.75 -6.28 5.19
C SER A 290 -8.97 -7.71 4.69
N ASN A 291 -9.74 -7.90 3.61
CA ASN A 291 -9.92 -9.23 2.99
C ASN A 291 -8.58 -9.81 2.54
N ASN A 292 -7.77 -9.03 1.83
CA ASN A 292 -6.46 -9.48 1.33
C ASN A 292 -5.52 -9.93 2.47
N VAL A 293 -5.53 -9.22 3.60
CA VAL A 293 -4.74 -9.60 4.78
C VAL A 293 -5.29 -10.90 5.39
N VAL A 294 -6.61 -11.00 5.54
CA VAL A 294 -7.29 -12.16 6.14
C VAL A 294 -7.12 -13.42 5.31
N GLU A 295 -7.35 -13.37 4.00
CA GLU A 295 -7.18 -14.50 3.08
C GLU A 295 -5.78 -15.12 3.21
N LYS A 296 -4.75 -14.27 3.32
CA LYS A 296 -3.37 -14.73 3.44
C LYS A 296 -3.08 -15.25 4.85
N LEU A 297 -3.44 -14.50 5.89
CA LEU A 297 -3.15 -14.83 7.28
C LEU A 297 -3.93 -16.06 7.76
N ALA A 298 -5.19 -16.20 7.33
CA ALA A 298 -6.12 -17.26 7.71
C ALA A 298 -6.27 -18.36 6.65
N SER A 299 -5.43 -18.41 5.61
CA SER A 299 -5.48 -19.40 4.51
C SER A 299 -5.56 -20.88 4.90
N LYS A 300 -5.23 -21.24 6.15
CA LYS A 300 -5.34 -22.59 6.71
C LYS A 300 -6.59 -22.82 7.58
N TYR A 301 -7.42 -21.80 7.73
CA TYR A 301 -8.55 -21.70 8.65
C TYR A 301 -9.75 -21.14 7.87
N SER A 302 -10.33 -21.99 7.03
CA SER A 302 -11.34 -21.58 6.05
C SER A 302 -12.60 -21.00 6.67
N ASN A 303 -12.97 -21.40 7.90
CA ASN A 303 -14.15 -20.82 8.56
C ASN A 303 -13.83 -19.41 9.06
N VAL A 304 -12.66 -19.20 9.65
CA VAL A 304 -12.21 -17.85 10.06
C VAL A 304 -12.14 -16.92 8.85
N GLU A 305 -11.49 -17.37 7.78
CA GLU A 305 -11.39 -16.62 6.52
C GLU A 305 -12.77 -16.23 5.99
N LYS A 306 -13.68 -17.21 5.88
CA LYS A 306 -15.03 -17.01 5.38
C LYS A 306 -15.83 -16.00 6.21
N GLU A 307 -15.86 -16.14 7.53
CA GLU A 307 -16.68 -15.26 8.38
C GLU A 307 -16.27 -13.80 8.26
N VAL A 308 -14.96 -13.54 8.17
CA VAL A 308 -14.44 -12.17 8.06
C VAL A 308 -14.62 -11.63 6.64
N THR A 309 -14.31 -12.42 5.61
CA THR A 309 -14.39 -11.98 4.21
C THR A 309 -15.83 -11.77 3.73
N GLU A 310 -16.81 -12.53 4.23
CA GLU A 310 -18.23 -12.28 3.91
C GLU A 310 -18.73 -10.94 4.45
N VAL A 311 -18.29 -10.55 5.65
CA VAL A 311 -18.69 -9.29 6.28
C VAL A 311 -18.03 -8.11 5.58
N MET A 312 -16.71 -8.15 5.43
CA MET A 312 -15.93 -7.06 4.84
C MET A 312 -16.10 -7.00 3.31
N GLY A 313 -16.38 -8.13 2.66
CA GLY A 313 -16.54 -8.26 1.21
C GLY A 313 -17.96 -8.12 0.67
N GLY A 314 -18.99 -8.40 1.48
CA GLY A 314 -20.35 -8.59 0.97
C GLY A 314 -21.18 -7.31 0.81
N LYS A 315 -21.71 -6.81 1.94
CA LYS A 315 -22.77 -5.79 1.94
C LYS A 315 -22.24 -4.36 1.78
N VAL A 316 -21.10 -4.07 2.42
CA VAL A 316 -20.48 -2.73 2.40
C VAL A 316 -19.91 -2.42 1.01
N LEU A 317 -19.07 -3.30 0.44
CA LEU A 317 -18.42 -3.05 -0.86
C LEU A 317 -19.39 -2.88 -2.04
N ASN A 318 -20.50 -3.64 -2.06
CA ASN A 318 -21.50 -3.51 -3.12
C ASN A 318 -22.24 -2.16 -3.08
N TYR A 319 -22.54 -1.66 -1.89
CA TYR A 319 -23.16 -0.33 -1.74
C TYR A 319 -22.18 0.78 -2.10
N ARG A 320 -20.92 0.68 -1.65
CA ARG A 320 -19.87 1.69 -1.91
C ARG A 320 -19.45 1.77 -3.38
N SER A 321 -19.40 0.64 -4.09
CA SER A 321 -19.16 0.63 -5.54
C SER A 321 -20.17 1.53 -6.29
N LYS A 322 -21.41 1.60 -5.81
CA LYS A 322 -22.45 2.46 -6.41
C LYS A 322 -22.23 3.93 -6.09
N GLU A 323 -21.84 4.28 -4.87
CA GLU A 323 -21.52 5.67 -4.50
C GLU A 323 -20.32 6.19 -5.27
N ILE A 324 -19.24 5.42 -5.34
CA ILE A 324 -18.03 5.75 -6.11
C ILE A 324 -18.38 5.99 -7.58
N TYR A 325 -19.23 5.14 -8.17
CA TYR A 325 -19.72 5.34 -9.53
C TYR A 325 -20.48 6.66 -9.70
N LEU A 326 -21.34 7.01 -8.74
CA LEU A 326 -22.10 8.26 -8.78
C LEU A 326 -21.21 9.50 -8.60
N GLU A 327 -20.23 9.45 -7.70
CA GLU A 327 -19.22 10.49 -7.52
C GLU A 327 -18.41 10.69 -8.80
N GLY A 328 -17.90 9.61 -9.39
CA GLY A 328 -17.17 9.69 -10.66
C GLY A 328 -18.03 10.25 -11.81
N CYS A 329 -19.31 9.88 -11.87
CA CYS A 329 -20.26 10.45 -12.83
C CYS A 329 -20.54 11.94 -12.57
N ALA A 330 -20.53 12.39 -11.31
CA ALA A 330 -20.71 13.79 -10.96
C ALA A 330 -19.48 14.61 -11.34
N PHE A 331 -18.30 14.13 -10.97
CA PHE A 331 -17.01 14.75 -11.30
C PHE A 331 -16.83 14.90 -12.81
N GLY A 332 -17.07 13.84 -13.59
CA GLY A 332 -16.95 13.92 -15.06
C GLY A 332 -17.97 14.87 -15.71
N ARG A 333 -19.13 15.11 -15.09
CA ARG A 333 -20.08 16.14 -15.57
C ARG A 333 -19.62 17.56 -15.26
N GLU A 334 -18.86 17.73 -14.18
CA GLU A 334 -18.30 19.02 -13.77
C GLU A 334 -17.11 19.39 -14.66
N GLU A 335 -16.12 18.50 -14.81
CA GLU A 335 -15.00 18.69 -15.76
C GLU A 335 -15.51 18.97 -17.17
N GLY A 336 -16.47 18.18 -17.67
CA GLY A 336 -17.02 18.39 -19.01
C GLY A 336 -17.77 19.73 -19.18
N ARG A 337 -18.25 20.35 -18.10
CA ARG A 337 -18.80 21.71 -18.15
C ARG A 337 -17.69 22.76 -18.17
N GLU A 338 -16.64 22.57 -17.39
CA GLU A 338 -15.48 23.48 -17.37
C GLU A 338 -14.77 23.48 -18.73
N GLU A 339 -14.43 22.31 -19.27
CA GLU A 339 -13.83 22.17 -20.60
C GLU A 339 -14.73 22.71 -21.73
N GLY A 340 -16.04 22.54 -21.59
CA GLY A 340 -17.03 23.03 -22.56
C GLY A 340 -17.28 24.54 -22.50
N VAL A 341 -16.87 25.22 -21.42
CA VAL A 341 -16.94 26.68 -21.26
C VAL A 341 -15.64 27.36 -21.73
N GLU A 342 -14.53 26.62 -21.77
CA GLU A 342 -13.24 27.08 -22.31
C GLU A 342 -13.11 26.96 -23.84
N LEU A 343 -14.09 26.35 -24.53
CA LEU A 343 -14.21 26.26 -25.99
C LEU A 343 -15.18 27.30 -26.56
#